data_AF-A0A7J0BPA7-F1
#
_entry.id   AF-A0A7J0BPA7-F1
#
_cell.length_a   1.000
_cell.length_b   1.000
_cell.length_c   1.000
_cell.angle_alpha   90.00
_cell.angle_beta   90.00
_cell.angle_gamma   90.00
#
_symmetry.space_group_name_H-M   'P 1'
#
loop_
_entity.id
_entity.type
_entity.pdbx_description
1 polymer ?
#
loop_
_entity_poly.entity_id
_entity_poly.type
_entity_poly.pdbx_seq_one_letter_code
_entity_poly.pdbx_strand_id
1 'polypeptide(L)'
;MRLTVRTAFLTCLFMAAGVLSAYAEGMKTFAVLPFQVNGPASYKHLEKAIPQMLTSRLYWKDNFVAVDKSAYSGIATPSSQAQAQAALQKIGVDYLIYGSTTIIGDESSIDLQVAGKDGSNWPRSASSKVSEMIPTLKNIAESINSEVFKREEAPAADAAQTNMVNQMNPSIQQNQLTANQQVYLNPQFRYAGDTDEGNRLRSNSLKIAAHGMVVDDIDGDGKNEVLLLSEHALGAYSFDGTRLTPLGNYEAALRFSLISVRAADLNRDGVMEIVVCAVDSEQAPYSFILNFQNGKFTVQDEKIPYLLNIAKFPPDYMPVIIGQRLSKGNNMWREPVYEMVKASSGWERGRKIDLPTGTNLFNFVWLPASTTEDPKLIVLEADSEHLRVYSQKYARLAETDDGYSGASIGLLQDQSLNNMGKDTLLISSKYFIPLSMIPTDFDNDGRYELLVNKPISVAAQFFDRYRFFPQGEIHSLFWDGVGLGLQWKTRRIKGSVVAFDVKDVNNDGIRDLVVCINTHPGNTGMGDRKTMLLAFPLDLEKTSPTTEVHKDYKSE
;
A
#
# COMPACT_ATOMS: atom_id res chain seq x y z
N MET A 1 -81.83 -16.25 -2.01
CA MET A 1 -80.51 -16.91 -1.90
C MET A 1 -79.50 -16.53 -3.00
N ARG A 2 -79.91 -16.14 -4.23
CA ARG A 2 -78.98 -15.68 -5.29
C ARG A 2 -78.61 -14.18 -5.24
N LEU A 3 -79.35 -13.36 -4.49
CA LEU A 3 -79.06 -11.93 -4.34
C LEU A 3 -78.08 -11.65 -3.18
N THR A 4 -78.17 -12.38 -2.07
CA THR A 4 -77.28 -12.26 -0.90
C THR A 4 -75.85 -12.76 -1.18
N VAL A 5 -75.67 -13.67 -2.13
CA VAL A 5 -74.33 -14.13 -2.54
C VAL A 5 -73.63 -13.11 -3.46
N ARG A 6 -74.39 -12.30 -4.22
CA ARG A 6 -73.81 -11.27 -5.10
C ARG A 6 -73.39 -10.01 -4.36
N THR A 7 -74.13 -9.60 -3.33
CA THR A 7 -73.72 -8.48 -2.47
C THR A 7 -72.53 -8.84 -1.59
N ALA A 8 -72.45 -10.06 -1.07
CA ALA A 8 -71.28 -10.53 -0.30
C ALA A 8 -69.99 -10.63 -1.16
N PHE A 9 -70.12 -10.96 -2.44
CA PHE A 9 -68.96 -11.00 -3.36
C PHE A 9 -68.48 -9.59 -3.75
N LEU A 10 -69.37 -8.60 -3.85
CA LEU A 10 -69.01 -7.23 -4.22
C LEU A 10 -68.40 -6.44 -3.05
N THR A 11 -68.81 -6.70 -1.80
CA THR A 11 -68.15 -6.11 -0.61
C THR A 11 -66.82 -6.79 -0.27
N CYS A 12 -66.65 -8.09 -0.55
CA CYS A 12 -65.32 -8.73 -0.46
C CYS A 12 -64.35 -8.24 -1.55
N LEU A 13 -64.84 -7.87 -2.73
CA LEU A 13 -63.98 -7.33 -3.80
C LEU A 13 -63.56 -5.86 -3.57
N PHE A 14 -64.38 -5.08 -2.84
CA PHE A 14 -64.03 -3.70 -2.46
C PHE A 14 -63.25 -3.58 -1.13
N MET A 15 -63.33 -4.56 -0.22
CA MET A 15 -62.44 -4.63 0.95
C MET A 15 -61.05 -5.21 0.64
N ALA A 16 -60.89 -5.94 -0.46
CA ALA A 16 -59.59 -6.45 -0.91
C ALA A 16 -58.74 -5.43 -1.68
N ALA A 17 -59.27 -4.24 -1.99
CA ALA A 17 -58.57 -3.18 -2.73
C ALA A 17 -58.04 -2.04 -1.83
N GLY A 18 -58.22 -2.13 -0.51
CA GLY A 18 -57.99 -1.01 0.42
C GLY A 18 -56.80 -1.11 1.37
N VAL A 19 -56.07 -2.22 1.43
CA VAL A 19 -54.94 -2.37 2.35
C VAL A 19 -53.88 -3.26 1.71
N LEU A 20 -52.98 -2.65 0.94
CA LEU A 20 -51.61 -3.11 0.60
C LEU A 20 -51.03 -2.16 -0.47
N SER A 21 -50.93 -0.88 -0.14
CA SER A 21 -49.89 -0.02 -0.70
C SER A 21 -49.06 0.49 0.45
N ALA A 22 -48.35 -0.45 1.07
CA ALA A 22 -47.34 -0.17 2.07
C ALA A 22 -46.12 -1.04 1.71
N TYR A 23 -45.13 -0.37 1.14
CA TYR A 23 -43.74 -0.76 0.98
C TYR A 23 -43.45 -2.00 0.13
N ALA A 24 -43.56 -1.82 -1.19
CA ALA A 24 -42.49 -2.25 -2.06
C ALA A 24 -41.64 -1.00 -2.38
N GLU A 25 -40.89 -0.50 -1.39
CA GLU A 25 -39.78 0.41 -1.73
C GLU A 25 -38.73 -0.44 -2.41
N GLY A 26 -38.76 -0.44 -3.74
CA GLY A 26 -37.65 -0.96 -4.53
C GLY A 26 -36.34 -0.27 -4.13
N MET A 27 -35.23 -0.93 -4.41
CA MET A 27 -33.87 -0.43 -4.16
C MET A 27 -33.75 1.05 -4.57
N LYS A 28 -33.52 1.92 -3.60
CA LYS A 28 -33.26 3.35 -3.79
C LYS A 28 -31.78 3.58 -4.09
N THR A 29 -31.51 4.60 -4.88
CA THR A 29 -30.15 4.94 -5.31
C THR A 29 -29.71 6.26 -4.72
N PHE A 30 -28.42 6.40 -4.40
CA PHE A 30 -27.88 7.65 -3.92
C PHE A 30 -26.51 7.98 -4.54
N ALA A 31 -26.15 9.26 -4.56
CA ALA A 31 -24.83 9.73 -4.93
C ALA A 31 -24.27 10.63 -3.83
N VAL A 32 -22.95 10.57 -3.61
CA VAL A 32 -22.24 11.50 -2.71
C VAL A 32 -21.26 12.31 -3.55
N LEU A 33 -21.53 13.60 -3.70
CA LEU A 33 -20.69 14.50 -4.49
C LEU A 33 -19.41 14.86 -3.73
N PRO A 34 -18.32 15.24 -4.43
CA PRO A 34 -17.13 15.80 -3.79
C PRO A 34 -17.48 16.93 -2.82
N PHE A 35 -16.93 16.85 -1.61
CA PHE A 35 -17.15 17.89 -0.60
C PHE A 35 -16.26 19.10 -0.91
N GLN A 36 -16.79 20.30 -0.70
CA GLN A 36 -15.96 21.49 -0.75
C GLN A 36 -15.13 21.60 0.54
N VAL A 37 -13.82 21.77 0.45
CA VAL A 37 -12.95 21.93 1.64
C VAL A 37 -12.42 23.36 1.71
N ASN A 38 -12.83 24.08 2.75
CA ASN A 38 -12.40 25.44 3.06
C ASN A 38 -11.35 25.38 4.18
N GLY A 39 -10.07 25.31 3.83
CA GLY A 39 -8.99 25.24 4.82
C GLY A 39 -7.60 25.17 4.18
N PRO A 40 -6.54 24.96 4.97
CA PRO A 40 -5.19 24.80 4.46
C PRO A 40 -5.08 23.72 3.38
N ALA A 41 -4.21 23.91 2.39
CA ALA A 41 -4.05 23.01 1.25
C ALA A 41 -3.71 21.55 1.65
N SER A 42 -3.15 21.34 2.84
CA SER A 42 -2.91 20.01 3.44
C SER A 42 -4.18 19.17 3.57
N TYR A 43 -5.35 19.79 3.73
CA TYR A 43 -6.63 19.12 3.94
C TYR A 43 -7.46 18.89 2.67
N LYS A 44 -6.95 19.29 1.50
CA LYS A 44 -7.67 19.17 0.23
C LYS A 44 -8.03 17.72 -0.14
N HIS A 45 -7.30 16.74 0.38
CA HIS A 45 -7.63 15.31 0.22
C HIS A 45 -9.03 14.94 0.78
N LEU A 46 -9.55 15.72 1.74
CA LEU A 46 -10.87 15.50 2.33
C LEU A 46 -12.03 15.71 1.33
N GLU A 47 -11.81 16.48 0.24
CA GLU A 47 -12.80 16.67 -0.83
C GLU A 47 -13.25 15.32 -1.42
N LYS A 48 -12.36 14.32 -1.40
CA LYS A 48 -12.60 12.96 -1.89
C LYS A 48 -12.83 11.95 -0.77
N ALA A 49 -12.17 12.13 0.37
CA ALA A 49 -12.26 11.17 1.48
C ALA A 49 -13.64 11.17 2.15
N ILE A 50 -14.22 12.35 2.43
CA ILE A 50 -15.54 12.48 3.07
C ILE A 50 -16.64 11.80 2.22
N PRO A 51 -16.73 12.02 0.90
CA PRO A 51 -17.68 11.30 0.06
C PRO A 51 -17.57 9.78 0.17
N GLN A 52 -16.34 9.23 0.14
CA GLN A 52 -16.12 7.79 0.22
C GLN A 52 -16.57 7.20 1.56
N MET A 53 -16.31 7.92 2.66
CA MET A 53 -16.77 7.52 4.00
C MET A 53 -18.29 7.46 4.08
N LEU A 54 -18.97 8.50 3.60
CA LEU A 54 -20.42 8.57 3.58
C LEU A 54 -20.99 7.49 2.66
N THR A 55 -20.43 7.29 1.46
CA THR A 55 -20.84 6.22 0.54
C THR A 55 -20.79 4.85 1.20
N SER A 56 -19.70 4.54 1.92
CA SER A 56 -19.58 3.25 2.60
C SER A 56 -20.57 3.06 3.74
N ARG A 57 -20.90 4.12 4.50
CA ARG A 57 -21.76 4.05 5.69
C ARG A 57 -23.26 4.15 5.37
N LEU A 58 -23.59 4.81 4.28
CA LEU A 58 -24.95 4.97 3.76
C LEU A 58 -25.39 3.79 2.89
N TYR A 59 -24.44 2.94 2.47
CA TYR A 59 -24.76 1.72 1.75
C TYR A 59 -25.59 0.78 2.63
N TRP A 60 -26.76 0.39 2.12
CA TRP A 60 -27.62 -0.60 2.74
C TRP A 60 -28.12 -1.56 1.66
N LYS A 61 -27.64 -2.80 1.73
CA LYS A 61 -27.99 -3.86 0.78
C LYS A 61 -29.50 -3.96 0.57
N ASP A 62 -29.89 -4.08 -0.69
CA ASP A 62 -31.27 -4.19 -1.19
C ASP A 62 -32.20 -2.99 -0.88
N ASN A 63 -31.67 -1.93 -0.24
CA ASN A 63 -32.45 -0.75 0.17
C ASN A 63 -31.86 0.55 -0.38
N PHE A 64 -30.57 0.81 -0.18
CA PHE A 64 -29.86 2.02 -0.61
C PHE A 64 -28.50 1.68 -1.24
N VAL A 65 -28.36 1.91 -2.54
CA VAL A 65 -27.13 1.61 -3.29
C VAL A 65 -26.53 2.87 -3.88
N ALA A 66 -25.22 3.03 -3.73
CA ALA A 66 -24.50 4.14 -4.32
C ALA A 66 -24.30 3.94 -5.82
N VAL A 67 -24.53 4.98 -6.63
CA VAL A 67 -24.20 4.95 -8.05
C VAL A 67 -22.70 5.11 -8.29
N ASP A 68 -22.20 4.55 -9.39
CA ASP A 68 -20.77 4.64 -9.74
C ASP A 68 -20.36 6.10 -9.97
N LYS A 69 -19.11 6.40 -9.62
CA LYS A 69 -18.55 7.74 -9.72
C LYS A 69 -18.57 8.30 -11.14
N SER A 70 -18.49 7.45 -12.16
CA SER A 70 -18.62 7.86 -13.55
C SER A 70 -19.94 8.58 -13.84
N ALA A 71 -21.04 8.24 -13.14
CA ALA A 71 -22.36 8.81 -13.36
C ALA A 71 -22.48 10.30 -12.98
N TYR A 72 -21.57 10.80 -12.14
CA TYR A 72 -21.54 12.19 -11.69
C TYR A 72 -20.16 12.86 -11.84
N SER A 73 -19.29 12.28 -12.66
CA SER A 73 -18.00 12.87 -13.01
C SER A 73 -18.20 14.21 -13.73
N GLY A 74 -17.59 15.28 -13.22
CA GLY A 74 -17.71 16.63 -13.79
C GLY A 74 -18.94 17.44 -13.33
N ILE A 75 -19.73 16.92 -12.39
CA ILE A 75 -20.79 17.70 -11.73
C ILE A 75 -20.17 18.51 -10.59
N ALA A 76 -20.36 19.83 -10.63
CA ALA A 76 -19.91 20.72 -9.56
C ALA A 76 -20.75 20.53 -8.29
N THR A 77 -20.13 20.67 -7.13
CA THR A 77 -20.82 20.61 -5.83
C THR A 77 -21.87 21.72 -5.75
N PRO A 78 -23.16 21.39 -5.55
CA PRO A 78 -24.23 22.38 -5.47
C PRO A 78 -24.03 23.34 -4.30
N SER A 79 -24.31 24.63 -4.52
CA SER A 79 -24.31 25.65 -3.46
C SER A 79 -25.73 26.06 -3.03
N SER A 80 -26.76 25.44 -3.61
CA SER A 80 -28.17 25.70 -3.28
C SER A 80 -29.05 24.48 -3.55
N GLN A 81 -30.21 24.42 -2.89
CA GLN A 81 -31.18 23.33 -3.08
C GLN A 81 -31.66 23.22 -4.53
N ALA A 82 -31.82 24.34 -5.24
CA ALA A 82 -32.21 24.34 -6.65
C ALA A 82 -31.15 23.69 -7.55
N GLN A 83 -29.87 23.97 -7.30
CA GLN A 83 -28.76 23.32 -8.01
C GLN A 83 -28.64 21.85 -7.64
N ALA A 84 -28.89 21.50 -6.37
CA ALA A 84 -28.87 20.12 -5.91
C ALA A 84 -29.99 19.29 -6.58
N GLN A 85 -31.19 19.85 -6.73
CA GLN A 85 -32.29 19.20 -7.44
C GLN A 85 -31.98 19.00 -8.93
N ALA A 86 -31.37 20.00 -9.59
CA ALA A 86 -30.94 19.86 -10.98
C ALA A 86 -29.84 18.79 -11.15
N ALA A 87 -28.87 18.72 -10.23
CA ALA A 87 -27.84 17.69 -10.21
C ALA A 87 -28.43 16.29 -9.95
N LEU A 88 -29.35 16.17 -8.98
CA LEU A 88 -30.04 14.93 -8.64
C LEU A 88 -30.81 14.37 -9.86
N GLN A 89 -31.54 15.23 -10.58
CA GLN A 89 -32.24 14.85 -11.81
C GLN A 89 -31.29 14.45 -12.93
N LYS A 90 -30.14 15.14 -13.08
CA LYS A 90 -29.14 14.84 -14.11
C LYS A 90 -28.42 13.50 -13.87
N ILE A 91 -28.15 13.16 -12.60
CA ILE A 91 -27.49 11.92 -12.22
C ILE A 91 -28.48 10.74 -12.24
N GLY A 92 -29.75 11.01 -11.98
CA GLY A 92 -30.81 9.99 -11.96
C GLY A 92 -30.86 9.18 -10.68
N VAL A 93 -30.55 9.80 -9.53
CA VAL A 93 -30.58 9.15 -8.20
C VAL A 93 -31.77 9.60 -7.35
N ASP A 94 -32.16 8.79 -6.36
CA ASP A 94 -33.24 9.12 -5.44
C ASP A 94 -32.80 10.08 -4.32
N TYR A 95 -31.52 10.02 -3.94
CA TYR A 95 -30.91 10.90 -2.94
C TYR A 95 -29.55 11.45 -3.40
N LEU A 96 -29.32 12.73 -3.17
CA LEU A 96 -28.04 13.40 -3.44
C LEU A 96 -27.48 13.96 -2.14
N ILE A 97 -26.28 13.52 -1.77
CA ILE A 97 -25.55 14.00 -0.60
C ILE A 97 -24.44 14.94 -1.07
N TYR A 98 -24.40 16.15 -0.51
CA TYR A 98 -23.42 17.18 -0.85
C TYR A 98 -23.13 18.05 0.37
N GLY A 99 -22.01 18.75 0.38
CA GLY A 99 -21.66 19.57 1.53
C GLY A 99 -20.29 20.23 1.43
N SER A 100 -19.90 20.84 2.54
CA SER A 100 -18.62 21.48 2.71
C SER A 100 -18.02 21.17 4.08
N THR A 101 -16.71 21.32 4.18
CA THR A 101 -15.95 21.19 5.43
C THR A 101 -15.05 22.39 5.56
N THR A 102 -15.13 23.09 6.68
CA THR A 102 -14.27 24.24 7.00
C THR A 102 -13.30 23.85 8.09
N ILE A 103 -12.01 24.16 7.91
CA ILE A 103 -10.95 23.83 8.87
C ILE A 103 -10.16 25.08 9.19
N ILE A 104 -10.10 25.42 10.48
CA ILE A 104 -9.35 26.57 11.00
C ILE A 104 -8.53 26.07 12.19
N GLY A 105 -7.20 26.01 12.03
CA GLY A 105 -6.32 25.44 13.05
C GLY A 105 -6.53 23.94 13.20
N ASP A 106 -6.83 23.50 14.43
CA ASP A 106 -7.18 22.12 14.79
C ASP A 106 -8.69 21.88 14.87
N GLU A 107 -9.52 22.90 14.63
CA GLU A 107 -10.97 22.80 14.62
C GLU A 107 -11.52 22.59 13.21
N SER A 108 -12.62 21.84 13.12
CA SER A 108 -13.32 21.54 11.88
C SER A 108 -14.83 21.68 12.04
N SER A 109 -15.50 22.17 11.00
CA SER A 109 -16.95 22.14 10.86
C SER A 109 -17.34 21.47 9.57
N ILE A 110 -18.36 20.62 9.62
CA ILE A 110 -18.91 19.91 8.46
C ILE A 110 -20.35 20.36 8.30
N ASP A 111 -20.68 20.86 7.12
CA ASP A 111 -22.02 21.24 6.72
C ASP A 111 -22.45 20.35 5.54
N LEU A 112 -23.41 19.48 5.76
CA LEU A 112 -23.89 18.47 4.82
C LEU A 112 -25.38 18.67 4.57
N GLN A 113 -25.81 18.41 3.33
CA GLN A 113 -27.21 18.32 2.97
C GLN A 113 -27.50 17.03 2.21
N VAL A 114 -28.67 16.45 2.49
CA VAL A 114 -29.24 15.34 1.74
C VAL A 114 -30.48 15.85 1.01
N ALA A 115 -30.44 15.87 -0.33
CA ALA A 115 -31.58 16.22 -1.16
C ALA A 115 -32.29 14.93 -1.63
N GLY A 116 -33.61 14.87 -1.48
CA GLY A 116 -34.46 13.80 -1.99
C GLY A 116 -35.11 14.17 -3.32
N LYS A 117 -35.42 13.16 -4.14
CA LYS A 117 -36.11 13.30 -5.43
C LYS A 117 -37.51 13.90 -5.34
N ASP A 118 -38.14 13.78 -4.18
CA ASP A 118 -39.44 14.36 -3.81
C ASP A 118 -39.36 15.85 -3.45
N GLY A 119 -38.17 16.45 -3.51
CA GLY A 119 -37.92 17.84 -3.10
C GLY A 119 -37.55 18.00 -1.63
N SER A 120 -37.56 16.91 -0.85
CA SER A 120 -37.15 16.91 0.56
C SER A 120 -35.68 17.29 0.71
N ASN A 121 -35.34 17.92 1.83
CA ASN A 121 -33.97 18.32 2.13
C ASN A 121 -33.68 18.16 3.63
N TRP A 122 -32.60 17.47 3.97
CA TRP A 122 -32.19 17.23 5.35
C TRP A 122 -30.79 17.81 5.60
N PRO A 123 -30.70 18.99 6.23
CA PRO A 123 -29.41 19.57 6.61
C PRO A 123 -28.83 18.89 7.84
N ARG A 124 -27.50 18.77 7.87
CA ARG A 124 -26.70 18.29 9.00
C ARG A 124 -25.48 19.17 9.15
N SER A 125 -25.23 19.61 10.36
CA SER A 125 -23.97 20.28 10.68
C SER A 125 -23.40 19.74 11.97
N ALA A 126 -22.09 19.66 12.02
CA ALA A 126 -21.38 19.30 13.23
C ALA A 126 -20.00 19.93 13.24
N SER A 127 -19.53 20.29 14.43
CA SER A 127 -18.19 20.81 14.65
C SER A 127 -17.45 19.92 15.63
N SER A 128 -16.16 19.73 15.36
CA SER A 128 -15.25 18.95 16.20
C SER A 128 -13.82 19.26 15.84
N LYS A 129 -12.88 18.82 16.67
CA LYS A 129 -11.47 18.83 16.29
C LYS A 129 -11.26 17.98 15.03
N VAL A 130 -10.28 18.33 14.22
CA VAL A 130 -9.90 17.53 13.03
C VAL A 130 -9.60 16.08 13.41
N SER A 131 -9.03 15.84 14.60
CA SER A 131 -8.80 14.50 15.16
C SER A 131 -10.08 13.70 15.46
N GLU A 132 -11.22 14.39 15.67
CA GLU A 132 -12.53 13.82 16.00
C GLU A 132 -13.50 13.84 14.81
N MET A 133 -13.06 14.27 13.63
CA MET A 133 -13.87 14.37 12.42
C MET A 133 -14.51 13.02 12.01
N ILE A 134 -13.83 11.91 12.26
CA ILE A 134 -14.33 10.57 11.92
C ILE A 134 -15.51 10.16 12.82
N PRO A 135 -15.42 10.23 14.17
CA PRO A 135 -16.58 10.10 15.06
C PRO A 135 -17.73 11.03 14.65
N THR A 136 -17.43 12.27 14.28
CA THR A 136 -18.46 13.22 13.83
C THR A 136 -19.16 12.77 12.55
N LEU A 137 -18.41 12.33 11.52
CA LEU A 137 -18.98 11.80 10.28
C LEU A 137 -19.74 10.48 10.49
N LYS A 138 -19.30 9.66 11.45
CA LYS A 138 -20.02 8.45 11.88
C LYS A 138 -21.41 8.83 12.40
N ASN A 139 -21.48 9.77 13.34
CA ASN A 139 -22.74 10.21 13.94
C ASN A 139 -23.66 10.87 12.90
N ILE A 140 -23.09 11.63 11.95
CA ILE A 140 -23.85 12.19 10.82
C ILE A 140 -24.45 11.07 9.96
N ALA A 141 -23.66 10.06 9.59
CA ALA A 141 -24.14 8.95 8.77
C ALA A 141 -25.20 8.11 9.51
N GLU A 142 -25.05 7.91 10.81
CA GLU A 142 -26.04 7.24 11.67
C GLU A 142 -27.37 8.01 11.71
N SER A 143 -27.31 9.34 11.89
CA SER A 143 -28.50 10.20 11.80
C SER A 143 -29.14 10.17 10.41
N ILE A 144 -28.37 10.12 9.32
CA ILE A 144 -28.92 9.98 7.96
C ILE A 144 -29.60 8.61 7.82
N ASN A 145 -28.96 7.54 8.26
CA ASN A 145 -29.50 6.19 8.18
C ASN A 145 -30.81 6.04 8.97
N SER A 146 -30.91 6.63 10.16
CA SER A 146 -32.10 6.54 11.00
C SER A 146 -33.22 7.49 10.54
N GLU A 147 -32.92 8.74 10.20
CA GLU A 147 -33.96 9.74 9.88
C GLU A 147 -34.34 9.79 8.40
N VAL A 148 -33.37 9.64 7.50
CA VAL A 148 -33.60 9.73 6.05
C VAL A 148 -33.91 8.36 5.46
N PHE A 149 -33.15 7.33 5.87
CA PHE A 149 -33.29 5.98 5.33
C PHE A 149 -34.15 5.06 6.21
N LYS A 150 -34.59 5.52 7.40
CA LYS A 150 -35.47 4.79 8.33
C LYS A 150 -34.97 3.38 8.68
N ARG A 151 -33.65 3.22 8.80
CA ARG A 151 -33.02 1.96 9.20
C ARG A 151 -33.11 1.81 10.72
N GLU A 152 -33.85 0.80 11.19
CA GLU A 152 -33.86 0.42 12.61
C GLU A 152 -32.50 -0.17 13.00
N GLU A 153 -31.93 0.32 14.10
CA GLU A 153 -30.61 -0.12 14.59
C GLU A 153 -30.69 -1.50 15.25
N ALA A 154 -29.67 -2.33 15.01
CA ALA A 154 -29.36 -3.45 15.90
C ALA A 154 -28.53 -2.92 17.08
N PRO A 155 -28.76 -3.41 18.32
CA PRO A 155 -28.12 -2.85 19.51
C PRO A 155 -26.60 -2.99 19.45
N ALA A 156 -25.91 -1.89 19.75
CA ALA A 156 -24.47 -1.85 19.94
C ALA A 156 -24.07 -2.75 21.12
N ALA A 157 -23.13 -3.66 20.90
CA ALA A 157 -22.48 -4.38 21.99
C ALA A 157 -21.56 -3.42 22.74
N ASP A 158 -21.83 -3.23 24.02
CA ASP A 158 -21.06 -2.40 24.94
C ASP A 158 -19.57 -2.76 24.93
N ALA A 159 -18.73 -1.78 24.62
CA ALA A 159 -17.31 -1.81 24.92
C ALA A 159 -17.13 -1.42 26.39
N ALA A 160 -16.70 -2.38 27.21
CA ALA A 160 -16.36 -2.16 28.61
C ALA A 160 -15.29 -1.06 28.75
N GLN A 161 -15.65 0.00 29.48
CA GLN A 161 -14.75 1.04 29.93
C GLN A 161 -13.70 0.44 30.88
N THR A 162 -12.43 0.47 30.48
CA THR A 162 -11.31 0.37 31.42
C THR A 162 -10.75 1.78 31.65
N ASN A 163 -11.12 2.34 32.80
CA ASN A 163 -10.44 3.49 33.39
C ASN A 163 -9.02 3.04 33.78
N MET A 164 -8.00 3.51 33.06
CA MET A 164 -6.64 3.56 33.60
C MET A 164 -6.27 5.01 33.87
N VAL A 165 -6.06 5.27 35.16
CA VAL A 165 -5.67 6.52 35.76
C VAL A 165 -4.32 6.95 35.19
N ASN A 166 -4.31 8.15 34.60
CA ASN A 166 -3.11 8.90 34.30
C ASN A 166 -2.37 9.25 35.61
N GLN A 167 -1.36 8.48 35.95
CA GLN A 167 -0.24 8.96 36.76
C GLN A 167 1.00 9.00 35.85
N MET A 168 1.16 10.13 35.17
CA MET A 168 2.40 10.47 34.46
C MET A 168 3.54 10.55 35.47
N ASN A 169 4.55 9.69 35.28
CA ASN A 169 5.87 9.87 35.84
C ASN A 169 6.67 10.69 34.81
N PRO A 170 7.10 11.93 35.11
CA PRO A 170 7.77 12.81 34.12
C PRO A 170 9.25 12.45 33.85
N SER A 171 9.66 11.19 34.00
CA SER A 171 11.05 10.73 33.86
C SER A 171 11.32 9.76 32.71
N ILE A 172 10.43 9.66 31.71
CA ILE A 172 10.69 8.93 30.46
C ILE A 172 10.57 9.90 29.29
N GLN A 173 11.40 10.93 29.32
CA GLN A 173 11.91 11.55 28.10
C GLN A 173 13.35 11.09 27.96
N GLN A 174 13.74 10.80 26.72
CA GLN A 174 15.11 10.53 26.30
C GLN A 174 15.55 9.07 26.54
N ASN A 175 15.12 8.17 25.64
CA ASN A 175 16.07 7.14 25.23
C ASN A 175 17.22 7.86 24.53
N GLN A 176 18.22 8.14 25.34
CA GLN A 176 19.53 8.58 24.95
C GLN A 176 20.07 7.54 23.96
N LEU A 177 20.34 8.00 22.74
CA LEU A 177 21.45 7.48 21.96
C LEU A 177 22.63 7.39 22.92
N THR A 178 23.05 6.17 23.26
CA THR A 178 24.23 5.99 24.11
C THR A 178 25.39 6.63 23.34
N ALA A 179 26.01 7.65 23.95
CA ALA A 179 26.94 8.58 23.32
C ALA A 179 28.27 7.95 22.80
N ASN A 180 28.37 6.62 22.74
CA ASN A 180 29.57 5.89 22.32
C ASN A 180 29.37 4.93 21.13
N GLN A 181 28.21 4.92 20.46
CA GLN A 181 28.06 4.28 19.15
C GLN A 181 27.54 5.31 18.16
N GLN A 182 28.46 6.16 17.69
CA GLN A 182 28.19 7.07 16.59
C GLN A 182 28.17 6.25 15.30
N VAL A 183 27.02 5.70 14.93
CA VAL A 183 26.80 5.14 13.59
C VAL A 183 26.73 6.34 12.63
N TYR A 184 27.73 6.49 11.79
CA TYR A 184 27.95 7.67 10.96
C TYR A 184 27.19 7.53 9.64
N LEU A 185 26.05 8.19 9.56
CA LEU A 185 25.05 8.03 8.49
C LEU A 185 24.83 9.36 7.74
N ASN A 186 24.34 9.28 6.50
CA ASN A 186 24.00 10.45 5.67
C ASN A 186 23.25 11.52 6.51
N PRO A 187 23.65 12.81 6.47
CA PRO A 187 23.05 13.86 7.30
C PRO A 187 21.52 13.99 7.15
N GLN A 188 20.96 13.61 5.99
CA GLN A 188 19.52 13.57 5.76
C GLN A 188 18.79 12.56 6.67
N PHE A 189 19.50 11.61 7.30
CA PHE A 189 18.94 10.63 8.24
C PHE A 189 18.94 11.17 9.68
N ARG A 190 19.78 12.17 10.00
CA ARG A 190 19.95 12.73 11.36
C ARG A 190 19.08 13.94 11.68
N TYR A 191 18.19 14.37 10.80
CA TYR A 191 17.49 15.67 10.86
C TYR A 191 18.41 16.91 11.00
N ALA A 192 19.73 16.75 11.15
CA ALA A 192 20.72 17.80 11.26
C ALA A 192 21.49 17.92 9.92
N GLY A 193 21.21 18.99 9.18
CA GLY A 193 21.82 19.27 7.89
C GLY A 193 20.93 20.21 7.08
N ASP A 194 21.55 21.23 6.49
CA ASP A 194 20.91 22.17 5.57
C ASP A 194 20.35 21.41 4.36
N THR A 195 19.37 21.98 3.67
CA THR A 195 18.67 21.39 2.52
C THR A 195 19.53 21.32 1.24
N ASP A 196 20.86 21.25 1.39
CA ASP A 196 21.81 21.38 0.30
C ASP A 196 21.80 20.17 -0.65
N GLU A 197 21.97 20.50 -1.93
CA GLU A 197 21.84 19.62 -3.11
C GLU A 197 22.90 18.50 -3.17
N GLY A 198 23.90 18.49 -2.28
CA GLY A 198 25.02 17.54 -2.29
C GLY A 198 24.78 16.18 -1.62
N ASN A 199 23.75 16.02 -0.78
CA ASN A 199 23.53 14.79 0.02
C ASN A 199 22.43 13.86 -0.54
N ARG A 200 21.86 14.17 -1.71
CA ARG A 200 20.82 13.37 -2.35
C ARG A 200 20.85 13.55 -3.86
N LEU A 201 21.13 12.47 -4.57
CA LEU A 201 21.05 12.40 -6.02
C LEU A 201 19.60 12.19 -6.47
N ARG A 202 19.27 12.70 -7.66
CA ARG A 202 17.91 12.61 -8.22
C ARG A 202 17.95 12.47 -9.73
N SER A 203 17.19 11.52 -10.25
CA SER A 203 17.02 11.35 -11.70
C SER A 203 16.05 12.35 -12.34
N ASN A 204 16.10 12.45 -13.66
CA ASN A 204 14.97 12.91 -14.47
C ASN A 204 13.70 12.09 -14.20
N SER A 205 12.53 12.70 -14.43
CA SER A 205 11.24 12.00 -14.32
C SER A 205 10.91 11.21 -15.59
N LEU A 206 10.67 9.92 -15.43
CA LEU A 206 10.20 9.03 -16.49
C LEU A 206 8.67 8.97 -16.48
N LYS A 207 8.03 9.03 -17.66
CA LYS A 207 6.57 8.91 -17.80
C LYS A 207 6.12 7.45 -17.77
N ILE A 208 6.51 6.74 -16.73
CA ILE A 208 6.13 5.36 -16.45
C ILE A 208 5.59 5.27 -15.03
N ALA A 209 4.77 4.27 -14.76
CA ALA A 209 4.32 3.93 -13.42
C ALA A 209 5.06 2.67 -12.95
N ALA A 210 6.32 2.83 -12.55
CA ALA A 210 7.09 1.71 -12.03
C ALA A 210 6.50 1.22 -10.71
N HIS A 211 6.60 -0.08 -10.48
CA HIS A 211 6.23 -0.75 -9.23
C HIS A 211 7.25 -1.79 -8.76
N GLY A 212 8.40 -1.88 -9.43
CA GLY A 212 9.54 -2.69 -9.03
C GLY A 212 10.84 -2.05 -9.51
N MET A 213 11.92 -2.31 -8.77
CA MET A 213 13.27 -1.87 -9.11
C MET A 213 14.28 -2.93 -8.66
N VAL A 214 15.35 -3.08 -9.42
CA VAL A 214 16.58 -3.78 -9.03
C VAL A 214 17.76 -2.92 -9.50
N VAL A 215 18.80 -2.83 -8.67
CA VAL A 215 20.09 -2.24 -9.07
C VAL A 215 21.14 -3.33 -9.04
N ASP A 216 21.71 -3.69 -10.18
CA ASP A 216 22.78 -4.69 -10.26
C ASP A 216 23.54 -4.60 -11.58
N ASP A 217 24.71 -5.23 -11.65
CA ASP A 217 25.50 -5.42 -12.87
C ASP A 217 24.87 -6.50 -13.75
N ILE A 218 23.91 -6.10 -14.59
CA ILE A 218 23.06 -7.05 -15.32
C ILE A 218 23.67 -7.55 -16.63
N ASP A 219 24.74 -6.91 -17.11
CA ASP A 219 25.47 -7.32 -18.31
C ASP A 219 26.91 -7.83 -18.06
N GLY A 220 27.40 -7.73 -16.82
CA GLY A 220 28.68 -8.28 -16.37
C GLY A 220 29.88 -7.38 -16.67
N ASP A 221 29.67 -6.07 -16.90
CA ASP A 221 30.73 -5.10 -17.21
C ASP A 221 31.40 -4.49 -15.96
N GLY A 222 30.88 -4.83 -14.77
CA GLY A 222 31.33 -4.32 -13.47
C GLY A 222 30.65 -3.04 -13.01
N LYS A 223 29.68 -2.51 -13.77
CA LYS A 223 28.85 -1.36 -13.38
C LYS A 223 27.42 -1.80 -13.13
N ASN A 224 26.75 -1.11 -12.22
CA ASN A 224 25.35 -1.36 -11.94
C ASN A 224 24.44 -0.59 -12.91
N GLU A 225 23.41 -1.29 -13.39
CA GLU A 225 22.27 -0.74 -14.09
C GLU A 225 21.05 -0.70 -13.17
N VAL A 226 20.09 0.15 -13.53
CA VAL A 226 18.78 0.24 -12.89
C VAL A 226 17.74 -0.45 -13.77
N LEU A 227 17.15 -1.52 -13.26
CA LEU A 227 15.96 -2.13 -13.83
C LEU A 227 14.71 -1.48 -13.22
N LEU A 228 13.78 -1.02 -14.06
CA LEU A 228 12.47 -0.52 -13.63
C LEU A 228 11.36 -1.36 -14.23
N LEU A 229 10.56 -1.96 -13.35
CA LEU A 229 9.42 -2.80 -13.72
C LEU A 229 8.13 -1.98 -13.71
N SER A 230 7.38 -2.08 -14.79
CA SER A 230 6.00 -1.61 -14.92
C SER A 230 5.09 -2.78 -15.28
N GLU A 231 3.78 -2.54 -15.32
CA GLU A 231 2.78 -3.61 -15.46
C GLU A 231 3.01 -4.51 -16.70
N HIS A 232 3.53 -3.95 -17.80
CA HIS A 232 3.75 -4.70 -19.05
C HIS A 232 5.15 -4.52 -19.64
N ALA A 233 6.07 -3.87 -18.94
CA ALA A 233 7.40 -3.63 -19.47
C ALA A 233 8.48 -3.59 -18.39
N LEU A 234 9.67 -4.04 -18.76
CA LEU A 234 10.89 -3.94 -17.97
C LEU A 234 11.91 -3.10 -18.75
N GLY A 235 12.27 -1.95 -18.20
CA GLY A 235 13.31 -1.09 -18.78
C GLY A 235 14.63 -1.23 -18.03
N ALA A 236 15.74 -1.24 -18.76
CA ALA A 236 17.11 -1.11 -18.22
C ALA A 236 17.62 0.31 -18.47
N TYR A 237 18.29 0.89 -17.47
CA TYR A 237 18.79 2.26 -17.49
C TYR A 237 20.18 2.33 -16.86
N SER A 238 21.07 3.16 -17.40
CA SER A 238 22.25 3.63 -16.68
C SER A 238 21.90 4.88 -15.89
N PHE A 239 22.51 5.07 -14.72
CA PHE A 239 22.34 6.28 -13.91
C PHE A 239 23.69 6.99 -13.71
N ASP A 240 23.75 8.28 -14.05
CA ASP A 240 24.97 9.10 -13.94
C ASP A 240 24.98 10.03 -12.71
N GLY A 241 24.07 9.80 -11.76
CA GLY A 241 23.82 10.69 -10.62
C GLY A 241 22.73 11.75 -10.86
N THR A 242 22.37 12.01 -12.12
CA THR A 242 21.36 13.03 -12.47
C THR A 242 20.30 12.55 -13.45
N ARG A 243 20.61 11.54 -14.26
CA ARG A 243 19.76 11.08 -15.36
C ARG A 243 19.76 9.56 -15.45
N LEU A 244 18.56 9.00 -15.56
CA LEU A 244 18.32 7.64 -16.04
C LEU A 244 18.30 7.67 -17.57
N THR A 245 19.33 7.08 -18.19
CA THR A 245 19.46 6.96 -19.64
C THR A 245 19.05 5.54 -20.05
N PRO A 246 18.06 5.38 -20.94
CA PRO A 246 17.59 4.06 -21.34
C PRO A 246 18.66 3.27 -22.09
N LEU A 247 18.87 2.03 -21.70
CA LEU A 247 19.79 1.08 -22.33
C LEU A 247 19.03 0.06 -23.18
N GLY A 248 17.88 -0.41 -22.69
CA GLY A 248 17.03 -1.35 -23.39
C GLY A 248 15.67 -1.50 -22.74
N ASN A 249 14.73 -2.12 -23.45
CA ASN A 249 13.37 -2.33 -22.96
C ASN A 249 12.86 -3.71 -23.41
N TYR A 250 12.18 -4.39 -22.50
CA TYR A 250 11.44 -5.62 -22.78
C TYR A 250 9.95 -5.36 -22.58
N GLU A 251 9.15 -5.59 -23.62
CA GLU A 251 7.69 -5.46 -23.56
C GLU A 251 7.05 -6.85 -23.49
N ALA A 252 6.31 -7.10 -22.42
CA ALA A 252 5.49 -8.29 -22.30
C ALA A 252 4.18 -8.12 -23.08
N ALA A 253 3.59 -9.22 -23.54
CA ALA A 253 2.26 -9.18 -24.11
C ALA A 253 1.24 -8.65 -23.07
N LEU A 254 0.32 -7.77 -23.48
CA LEU A 254 -0.63 -7.08 -22.60
C LEU A 254 -1.53 -7.99 -21.76
N ARG A 255 -1.65 -9.28 -22.11
CA ARG A 255 -2.36 -10.29 -21.31
C ARG A 255 -1.61 -10.71 -20.05
N PHE A 256 -0.34 -10.33 -19.93
CA PHE A 256 0.51 -10.62 -18.78
C PHE A 256 0.71 -9.36 -17.96
N SER A 257 0.50 -9.46 -16.66
CA SER A 257 0.85 -8.44 -15.69
C SER A 257 2.13 -8.85 -14.98
N LEU A 258 3.17 -8.04 -15.10
CA LEU A 258 4.43 -8.24 -14.38
C LEU A 258 4.23 -7.81 -12.93
N ILE A 259 4.73 -8.60 -11.99
CA ILE A 259 4.47 -8.46 -10.56
C ILE A 259 5.71 -8.00 -9.80
N SER A 260 6.83 -8.69 -10.00
CA SER A 260 8.10 -8.37 -9.36
C SER A 260 9.27 -8.75 -10.26
N VAL A 261 10.43 -8.14 -10.00
CA VAL A 261 11.70 -8.41 -10.68
C VAL A 261 12.79 -8.61 -9.63
N ARG A 262 13.71 -9.54 -9.91
CA ARG A 262 14.94 -9.81 -9.14
C ARG A 262 16.09 -10.07 -10.11
N ALA A 263 17.32 -9.89 -9.65
CA ALA A 263 18.51 -10.27 -10.38
C ALA A 263 19.43 -11.07 -9.45
N ALA A 264 20.05 -12.11 -9.98
CA ALA A 264 21.15 -12.83 -9.35
C ALA A 264 21.91 -13.64 -10.40
N ASP A 265 23.21 -13.85 -10.18
CA ASP A 265 24.02 -14.79 -10.96
C ASP A 265 23.68 -16.22 -10.53
N LEU A 266 22.75 -16.85 -11.25
CA LEU A 266 22.23 -18.18 -10.94
C LEU A 266 23.11 -19.29 -11.52
N ASN A 267 23.81 -19.01 -12.62
CA ASN A 267 24.66 -19.97 -13.33
C ASN A 267 26.17 -19.81 -13.03
N ARG A 268 26.56 -18.77 -12.29
CA ARG A 268 27.94 -18.41 -11.90
C ARG A 268 28.83 -17.99 -13.09
N ASP A 269 28.25 -17.35 -14.10
CA ASP A 269 28.98 -16.85 -15.27
C ASP A 269 29.36 -15.36 -15.17
N GLY A 270 28.95 -14.69 -14.08
CA GLY A 270 29.21 -13.27 -13.85
C GLY A 270 28.18 -12.31 -14.47
N VAL A 271 27.16 -12.83 -15.17
CA VAL A 271 26.04 -12.05 -15.70
C VAL A 271 24.80 -12.35 -14.86
N MET A 272 24.10 -11.33 -14.41
CA MET A 272 22.89 -11.57 -13.61
C MET A 272 21.75 -12.09 -14.47
N GLU A 273 21.17 -13.23 -14.06
CA GLU A 273 19.86 -13.65 -14.54
C GLU A 273 18.75 -12.79 -13.93
N ILE A 274 17.93 -12.19 -14.79
CA ILE A 274 16.82 -11.33 -14.41
C ILE A 274 15.55 -12.17 -14.32
N VAL A 275 15.12 -12.45 -13.09
CA VAL A 275 13.92 -13.22 -12.79
C VAL A 275 12.73 -12.28 -12.75
N VAL A 276 11.80 -12.44 -13.70
CA VAL A 276 10.56 -11.67 -13.76
C VAL A 276 9.39 -12.57 -13.37
N CYS A 277 8.73 -12.21 -12.26
CA CYS A 277 7.50 -12.85 -11.85
C CYS A 277 6.32 -12.17 -12.54
N ALA A 278 5.46 -12.95 -13.20
CA ALA A 278 4.28 -12.43 -13.87
C ALA A 278 3.10 -13.40 -13.73
N VAL A 279 1.91 -12.88 -14.01
CA VAL A 279 0.67 -13.65 -14.09
C VAL A 279 -0.07 -13.31 -15.38
N ASP A 280 -0.90 -14.22 -15.87
CA ASP A 280 -1.80 -13.95 -17.00
C ASP A 280 -3.11 -13.27 -16.55
N SER A 281 -4.02 -13.04 -17.51
CA SER A 281 -5.32 -12.42 -17.29
C SER A 281 -6.24 -13.21 -16.35
N GLU A 282 -6.00 -14.51 -16.16
CA GLU A 282 -6.69 -15.38 -15.20
C GLU A 282 -5.93 -15.52 -13.88
N GLN A 283 -4.84 -14.78 -13.70
CA GLN A 283 -3.91 -14.85 -12.59
C GLN A 283 -3.16 -16.18 -12.46
N ALA A 284 -3.06 -16.95 -13.55
CA ALA A 284 -2.17 -18.10 -13.57
C ALA A 284 -0.71 -17.63 -13.64
N PRO A 285 0.21 -18.22 -12.84
CA PRO A 285 1.62 -17.85 -12.89
C PRO A 285 2.25 -18.06 -14.27
N TYR A 286 3.00 -17.06 -14.72
CA TYR A 286 3.73 -17.05 -15.99
C TYR A 286 5.09 -16.35 -15.81
N SER A 287 5.94 -16.88 -14.94
CA SER A 287 7.27 -16.27 -14.75
C SER A 287 8.22 -16.59 -15.90
N PHE A 288 9.25 -15.78 -16.06
CA PHE A 288 10.28 -15.95 -17.08
C PHE A 288 11.61 -15.35 -16.60
N ILE A 289 12.71 -15.76 -17.23
CA ILE A 289 14.06 -15.33 -16.92
C ILE A 289 14.66 -14.69 -18.17
N LEU A 290 15.25 -13.51 -18.00
CA LEU A 290 15.91 -12.76 -19.05
C LEU A 290 17.40 -12.61 -18.72
N ASN A 291 18.22 -12.53 -19.76
CA ASN A 291 19.57 -11.96 -19.67
C ASN A 291 19.58 -10.61 -20.39
N PHE A 292 20.50 -9.74 -20.02
CA PHE A 292 20.70 -8.46 -20.68
C PHE A 292 22.15 -8.35 -21.14
N GLN A 293 22.36 -8.18 -22.44
CA GLN A 293 23.70 -7.95 -23.00
C GLN A 293 23.59 -7.04 -24.23
N ASN A 294 24.58 -6.17 -24.41
CA ASN A 294 24.67 -5.27 -25.57
C ASN A 294 23.39 -4.44 -25.80
N GLY A 295 22.78 -3.92 -24.72
CA GLY A 295 21.57 -3.11 -24.80
C GLY A 295 20.28 -3.88 -25.09
N LYS A 296 20.30 -5.22 -25.04
CA LYS A 296 19.17 -6.06 -25.44
C LYS A 296 18.84 -7.13 -24.41
N PHE A 297 17.54 -7.24 -24.11
CA PHE A 297 17.00 -8.36 -23.35
C PHE A 297 16.86 -9.60 -24.24
N THR A 298 17.29 -10.75 -23.73
CA THR A 298 17.08 -12.05 -24.33
C THR A 298 16.38 -12.97 -23.35
N VAL A 299 15.32 -13.64 -23.81
CA VAL A 299 14.58 -14.61 -23.00
C VAL A 299 15.43 -15.88 -22.88
N GLN A 300 15.83 -16.23 -21.65
CA GLN A 300 16.57 -17.45 -21.36
C GLN A 300 15.61 -18.61 -21.07
N ASP A 301 14.59 -18.37 -20.24
CA ASP A 301 13.53 -19.32 -19.93
C ASP A 301 12.18 -18.59 -19.90
N GLU A 302 11.12 -19.21 -20.41
CA GLU A 302 9.77 -18.66 -20.41
C GLU A 302 8.71 -19.69 -20.00
N LYS A 303 7.48 -19.22 -19.76
CA LYS A 303 6.32 -20.06 -19.43
C LYS A 303 6.51 -20.88 -18.16
N ILE A 304 7.22 -20.34 -17.18
CA ILE A 304 7.46 -21.03 -15.92
C ILE A 304 6.17 -21.00 -15.10
N PRO A 305 5.52 -22.15 -14.81
CA PRO A 305 4.17 -22.21 -14.22
C PRO A 305 4.21 -22.08 -12.68
N TYR A 306 5.07 -21.18 -12.21
CA TYR A 306 5.31 -20.84 -10.81
C TYR A 306 5.51 -19.33 -10.72
N LEU A 307 5.04 -18.71 -9.65
CA LEU A 307 5.56 -17.41 -9.26
C LEU A 307 7.01 -17.63 -8.81
N LEU A 308 7.91 -16.74 -9.18
CA LEU A 308 9.33 -16.85 -8.84
C LEU A 308 9.78 -15.69 -7.98
N ASN A 309 10.73 -15.97 -7.10
CA ASN A 309 11.47 -14.97 -6.35
C ASN A 309 12.88 -15.50 -6.06
N ILE A 310 13.76 -14.66 -5.52
CA ILE A 310 15.08 -15.06 -5.03
C ILE A 310 15.11 -14.83 -3.52
N ALA A 311 15.54 -15.85 -2.78
CA ALA A 311 15.72 -15.80 -1.34
C ALA A 311 17.12 -16.26 -0.95
N LYS A 312 17.62 -15.74 0.18
CA LYS A 312 18.90 -16.11 0.77
C LYS A 312 18.64 -16.84 2.08
N PHE A 313 19.25 -18.01 2.25
CA PHE A 313 19.01 -18.87 3.41
C PHE A 313 20.31 -19.05 4.22
N PRO A 314 20.22 -19.16 5.57
CA PRO A 314 21.36 -19.56 6.37
C PRO A 314 21.85 -20.98 5.97
N PRO A 315 23.14 -21.30 6.19
CA PRO A 315 24.16 -20.44 6.79
C PRO A 315 24.95 -19.57 5.79
N ASP A 316 24.90 -19.89 4.50
CA ASP A 316 25.77 -19.28 3.47
C ASP A 316 25.16 -18.06 2.78
N TYR A 317 23.84 -17.86 2.91
CA TYR A 317 23.08 -16.76 2.30
C TYR A 317 23.28 -16.65 0.79
N MET A 318 23.57 -17.78 0.14
CA MET A 318 23.62 -17.84 -1.31
C MET A 318 22.23 -17.56 -1.88
N PRO A 319 22.11 -16.79 -2.99
CA PRO A 319 20.85 -16.57 -3.64
C PRO A 319 20.32 -17.90 -4.20
N VAL A 320 19.08 -18.24 -3.85
CA VAL A 320 18.37 -19.41 -4.33
C VAL A 320 17.07 -18.96 -4.97
N ILE A 321 16.82 -19.42 -6.18
CA ILE A 321 15.54 -19.21 -6.85
C ILE A 321 14.49 -20.10 -6.19
N ILE A 322 13.41 -19.47 -5.77
CA ILE A 322 12.29 -20.11 -5.10
C ILE A 322 11.02 -19.89 -5.92
N GLY A 323 10.08 -20.82 -5.78
CA GLY A 323 8.84 -20.78 -6.52
C GLY A 323 7.66 -21.33 -5.74
N GLN A 324 6.50 -20.77 -6.06
CA GLN A 324 5.23 -21.14 -5.45
C GLN A 324 4.13 -21.11 -6.52
N ARG A 325 3.25 -22.12 -6.50
CA ARG A 325 2.04 -22.09 -7.32
C ARG A 325 0.94 -21.32 -6.63
N LEU A 326 0.09 -20.69 -7.42
CA LEU A 326 -1.18 -20.19 -6.93
C LEU A 326 -2.22 -21.30 -6.96
N SER A 327 -3.07 -21.32 -5.94
CA SER A 327 -4.21 -22.23 -5.85
C SER A 327 -5.52 -21.48 -6.03
N LYS A 328 -6.51 -22.17 -6.62
CA LYS A 328 -7.90 -21.68 -6.66
C LYS A 328 -8.58 -21.87 -5.30
N GLY A 329 -9.47 -20.94 -4.94
CA GLY A 329 -10.26 -20.94 -3.69
C GLY A 329 -9.74 -19.98 -2.61
N ASN A 330 -10.30 -20.08 -1.40
CA ASN A 330 -10.14 -19.09 -0.32
C ASN A 330 -8.70 -18.80 0.13
N ASN A 331 -7.77 -19.75 -0.08
CA ASN A 331 -6.34 -19.55 0.23
C ASN A 331 -5.50 -19.81 -1.01
N MET A 332 -5.15 -18.75 -1.72
CA MET A 332 -4.33 -18.83 -2.93
C MET A 332 -2.88 -19.26 -2.66
N TRP A 333 -2.41 -19.14 -1.42
CA TRP A 333 -1.04 -19.43 -0.98
C TRP A 333 -0.87 -20.80 -0.32
N ARG A 334 -1.86 -21.70 -0.41
CA ARG A 334 -1.81 -23.02 0.24
C ARG A 334 -0.70 -23.94 -0.29
N GLU A 335 -0.23 -23.71 -1.51
CA GLU A 335 0.86 -24.49 -2.08
C GLU A 335 2.18 -24.12 -1.39
N PRO A 336 3.02 -25.10 -1.02
CA PRO A 336 4.31 -24.79 -0.39
C PRO A 336 5.24 -24.00 -1.31
N VAL A 337 6.18 -23.29 -0.70
CA VAL A 337 7.33 -22.71 -1.40
C VAL A 337 8.37 -23.81 -1.61
N TYR A 338 8.92 -23.90 -2.81
CA TYR A 338 9.98 -24.83 -3.18
C TYR A 338 11.18 -24.04 -3.68
N GLU A 339 12.38 -24.57 -3.46
CA GLU A 339 13.51 -24.24 -4.33
C GLU A 339 13.17 -24.67 -5.75
N MET A 340 13.60 -23.90 -6.73
CA MET A 340 13.40 -24.21 -8.14
C MET A 340 14.72 -24.66 -8.74
N VAL A 341 14.68 -25.76 -9.49
CA VAL A 341 15.85 -26.35 -10.13
C VAL A 341 15.63 -26.37 -11.63
N LYS A 342 16.62 -25.91 -12.38
CA LYS A 342 16.61 -25.99 -13.85
C LYS A 342 16.96 -27.41 -14.28
N ALA A 343 16.00 -28.11 -14.85
CA ALA A 343 16.15 -29.43 -15.46
C ALA A 343 16.14 -29.33 -16.99
N SER A 344 16.42 -30.45 -17.68
CA SER A 344 16.41 -30.51 -19.16
C SER A 344 15.03 -30.20 -19.78
N SER A 345 13.96 -30.46 -19.04
CA SER A 345 12.54 -30.22 -19.37
C SER A 345 12.06 -28.79 -19.04
N GLY A 346 12.91 -27.97 -18.40
CA GLY A 346 12.55 -26.67 -17.86
C GLY A 346 12.68 -26.62 -16.33
N TRP A 347 11.91 -25.74 -15.68
CA TRP A 347 12.00 -25.50 -14.24
C TRP A 347 11.11 -26.44 -13.43
N GLU A 348 11.71 -27.15 -12.47
CA GLU A 348 11.05 -28.13 -11.61
C GLU A 348 11.20 -27.80 -10.11
N ARG A 349 10.37 -28.43 -9.28
CA ARG A 349 10.44 -28.27 -7.82
C ARG A 349 11.61 -29.07 -7.27
N GLY A 350 12.51 -28.40 -6.58
CA GLY A 350 13.54 -29.00 -5.75
C GLY A 350 13.04 -29.23 -4.32
N ARG A 351 13.86 -28.83 -3.35
CA ARG A 351 13.56 -28.96 -1.92
C ARG A 351 12.36 -28.11 -1.53
N LYS A 352 11.44 -28.67 -0.74
CA LYS A 352 10.39 -27.90 -0.08
C LYS A 352 11.02 -27.03 1.01
N ILE A 353 10.68 -25.75 1.03
CA ILE A 353 11.10 -24.83 2.07
C ILE A 353 10.02 -24.83 3.15
N ASP A 354 10.39 -25.27 4.35
CA ASP A 354 9.49 -25.19 5.50
C ASP A 354 9.47 -23.75 6.02
N LEU A 355 8.28 -23.19 6.18
CA LEU A 355 8.06 -21.81 6.62
C LEU A 355 6.88 -21.77 7.61
N PRO A 356 6.83 -20.77 8.51
CA PRO A 356 5.68 -20.54 9.37
C PRO A 356 4.38 -20.36 8.58
N THR A 357 3.25 -20.71 9.18
CA THR A 357 1.91 -20.48 8.60
C THR A 357 1.72 -19.00 8.25
N GLY A 358 1.12 -18.74 7.08
CA GLY A 358 0.92 -17.37 6.58
C GLY A 358 2.09 -16.81 5.77
N THR A 359 3.15 -17.59 5.58
CA THR A 359 4.30 -17.22 4.74
C THR A 359 4.07 -17.67 3.29
N ASN A 360 4.50 -16.84 2.34
CA ASN A 360 4.56 -17.13 0.91
C ASN A 360 5.88 -16.61 0.32
N LEU A 361 6.12 -16.80 -0.97
CA LEU A 361 7.40 -16.46 -1.59
C LEU A 361 7.80 -14.97 -1.53
N PHE A 362 6.89 -14.03 -1.23
CA PHE A 362 7.14 -12.59 -1.26
C PHE A 362 7.30 -11.94 0.12
N ASN A 363 6.86 -12.58 1.20
CA ASN A 363 6.68 -11.89 2.48
C ASN A 363 7.66 -12.32 3.57
N PHE A 364 8.77 -12.99 3.24
CA PHE A 364 9.79 -13.33 4.23
C PHE A 364 11.20 -12.95 3.80
N VAL A 365 12.07 -12.78 4.80
CA VAL A 365 13.51 -12.71 4.62
C VAL A 365 14.23 -13.21 5.86
N TRP A 366 15.41 -13.81 5.67
CA TRP A 366 16.30 -14.11 6.79
C TRP A 366 17.15 -12.90 7.13
N LEU A 367 17.11 -12.48 8.38
CA LEU A 367 18.03 -11.52 8.96
C LEU A 367 19.24 -12.30 9.49
N PRO A 368 20.44 -12.15 8.88
CA PRO A 368 21.63 -12.78 9.39
C PRO A 368 21.93 -12.31 10.81
N ALA A 369 22.51 -13.20 11.60
CA ALA A 369 22.92 -12.88 12.95
C ALA A 369 24.40 -12.57 13.02
N SER A 370 24.81 -11.87 14.07
CA SER A 370 26.21 -11.74 14.43
C SER A 370 26.77 -13.11 14.86
N THR A 371 28.09 -13.21 15.00
CA THR A 371 28.79 -14.45 15.38
C THR A 371 28.31 -15.12 16.67
N THR A 372 27.55 -14.42 17.51
CA THR A 372 27.06 -14.90 18.82
C THR A 372 25.56 -15.20 18.86
N GLU A 373 24.83 -14.96 17.78
CA GLU A 373 23.37 -15.14 17.75
C GLU A 373 22.92 -16.06 16.62
N ASP A 374 21.76 -16.69 16.80
CA ASP A 374 21.09 -17.43 15.72
C ASP A 374 20.37 -16.46 14.76
N PRO A 375 20.36 -16.75 13.46
CA PRO A 375 19.64 -15.92 12.48
C PRO A 375 18.15 -15.91 12.75
N LYS A 376 17.51 -14.78 12.40
CA LYS A 376 16.07 -14.59 12.59
C LYS A 376 15.35 -14.66 11.25
N LEU A 377 14.20 -15.30 11.22
CA LEU A 377 13.30 -15.23 10.07
C LEU A 377 12.31 -14.10 10.31
N ILE A 378 12.28 -13.13 9.40
CA ILE A 378 11.31 -12.03 9.42
C ILE A 378 10.21 -12.36 8.41
N VAL A 379 8.95 -12.26 8.85
CA VAL A 379 7.77 -12.46 8.00
C VAL A 379 6.86 -11.24 8.11
N LEU A 380 6.53 -10.63 6.98
CA LEU A 380 5.53 -9.57 6.90
C LEU A 380 4.13 -10.21 6.83
N GLU A 381 3.27 -9.92 7.80
CA GLU A 381 1.88 -10.36 7.77
C GLU A 381 1.10 -9.61 6.69
N ALA A 382 0.31 -10.32 5.88
CA ALA A 382 -0.34 -9.74 4.71
C ALA A 382 -1.44 -8.70 5.03
N ASP A 383 -2.18 -8.92 6.13
CA ASP A 383 -3.36 -8.12 6.47
C ASP A 383 -2.97 -6.86 7.25
N SER A 384 -2.17 -7.01 8.31
CA SER A 384 -1.70 -5.90 9.17
C SER A 384 -0.48 -5.19 8.61
N GLU A 385 0.27 -5.84 7.71
CA GLU A 385 1.62 -5.44 7.30
C GLU A 385 2.61 -5.31 8.47
N HIS A 386 2.35 -5.96 9.61
CA HIS A 386 3.29 -6.02 10.74
C HIS A 386 4.41 -7.02 10.46
N LEU A 387 5.60 -6.76 10.99
CA LEU A 387 6.74 -7.66 10.90
C LEU A 387 6.73 -8.61 12.09
N ARG A 388 6.67 -9.91 11.82
CA ARG A 388 6.85 -10.97 12.81
C ARG A 388 8.26 -11.52 12.75
N VAL A 389 8.84 -11.70 13.93
CA VAL A 389 10.17 -12.28 14.08
C VAL A 389 10.02 -13.71 14.59
N TYR A 390 10.70 -14.63 13.91
CA TYR A 390 10.79 -16.03 14.27
C TYR A 390 12.23 -16.43 14.52
N SER A 391 12.45 -17.36 15.45
CA SER A 391 13.73 -18.04 15.60
C SER A 391 14.03 -18.92 14.38
N GLN A 392 15.27 -19.42 14.29
CA GLN A 392 15.65 -20.39 13.25
C GLN A 392 14.78 -21.66 13.26
N LYS A 393 14.17 -22.00 14.41
CA LYS A 393 13.26 -23.13 14.58
C LYS A 393 11.77 -22.74 14.46
N TYR A 394 11.48 -21.56 13.92
CA TYR A 394 10.13 -21.05 13.67
C TYR A 394 9.29 -20.81 14.93
N ALA A 395 9.91 -20.67 16.10
CA ALA A 395 9.22 -20.15 17.27
C ALA A 395 9.06 -18.64 17.12
N ARG A 396 7.83 -18.12 17.26
CA ARG A 396 7.58 -16.68 17.22
C ARG A 396 8.23 -16.00 18.42
N LEU A 397 9.02 -14.96 18.18
CA LEU A 397 9.75 -14.20 19.18
C LEU A 397 9.13 -12.82 19.43
N ALA A 398 8.78 -12.11 18.35
CA ALA A 398 8.29 -10.73 18.43
C ALA A 398 7.33 -10.39 17.28
N GLU A 399 6.64 -9.26 17.40
CA GLU A 399 5.85 -8.62 16.35
C GLU A 399 5.94 -7.10 16.52
N THR A 400 6.02 -6.35 15.43
CA THR A 400 6.00 -4.88 15.46
C THR A 400 4.58 -4.35 15.66
N ASP A 401 4.45 -3.19 16.31
CA ASP A 401 3.17 -2.48 16.40
C ASP A 401 2.84 -1.68 15.13
N ASP A 402 3.87 -1.35 14.36
CA ASP A 402 3.76 -0.61 13.10
C ASP A 402 3.61 -1.56 11.91
N GLY A 403 2.74 -1.18 10.97
CA GLY A 403 2.69 -1.74 9.62
C GLY A 403 3.75 -1.16 8.68
N TYR A 404 4.32 -2.00 7.82
CA TYR A 404 5.39 -1.71 6.85
C TYR A 404 4.95 -2.06 5.42
N SER A 405 5.87 -2.07 4.45
CA SER A 405 5.61 -2.34 3.02
C SER A 405 4.84 -1.24 2.29
N GLY A 406 3.54 -1.04 2.53
CA GLY A 406 2.73 -0.08 1.76
C GLY A 406 2.54 -0.48 0.30
N ALA A 407 2.42 -1.78 0.04
CA ALA A 407 2.25 -2.32 -1.29
C ALA A 407 0.95 -1.86 -1.95
N SER A 408 0.99 -1.63 -3.26
CA SER A 408 -0.17 -1.21 -4.08
C SER A 408 -0.50 -2.17 -5.23
N ILE A 409 0.43 -3.06 -5.60
CA ILE A 409 0.19 -4.14 -6.56
C ILE A 409 -0.46 -5.30 -5.82
N GLY A 410 -1.56 -5.82 -6.34
CA GLY A 410 -2.26 -6.92 -5.69
C GLY A 410 -2.90 -7.91 -6.65
N LEU A 411 -2.87 -9.18 -6.26
CA LEU A 411 -3.54 -10.29 -6.92
C LEU A 411 -4.96 -10.43 -6.37
N LEU A 412 -5.89 -10.89 -7.19
CA LEU A 412 -7.28 -11.07 -6.79
C LEU A 412 -7.37 -12.39 -6.02
N GLN A 413 -7.95 -12.33 -4.83
CA GLN A 413 -8.24 -13.49 -4.01
C GLN A 413 -9.73 -13.77 -4.11
N ASP A 414 -10.06 -14.92 -4.70
CA ASP A 414 -11.43 -15.41 -4.81
C ASP A 414 -11.90 -15.92 -3.44
N GLN A 415 -12.93 -15.28 -2.87
CA GLN A 415 -13.58 -15.72 -1.63
C GLN A 415 -14.87 -16.49 -1.90
N SER A 416 -15.11 -16.96 -3.13
CA SER A 416 -16.32 -17.70 -3.42
C SER A 416 -16.25 -19.15 -2.91
N LEU A 417 -17.24 -19.48 -2.07
CA LEU A 417 -17.77 -20.82 -1.75
C LEU A 417 -17.08 -21.60 -0.61
N ASN A 418 -17.42 -21.26 0.64
CA ASN A 418 -18.06 -22.17 1.61
C ASN A 418 -18.13 -21.58 3.03
N ASN A 419 -19.23 -20.89 3.36
CA ASN A 419 -20.07 -21.23 4.51
C ASN A 419 -21.35 -20.41 4.52
N MET A 420 -22.46 -21.09 4.80
CA MET A 420 -23.82 -20.58 4.87
C MET A 420 -23.94 -19.25 5.64
N GLY A 421 -24.62 -18.27 5.03
CA GLY A 421 -25.43 -17.31 5.78
C GLY A 421 -24.76 -16.04 6.30
N LYS A 422 -23.73 -15.47 5.65
CA LYS A 422 -23.35 -14.06 5.88
C LYS A 422 -22.96 -13.35 4.58
N ASP A 423 -23.47 -12.13 4.45
CA ASP A 423 -23.34 -11.20 3.34
C ASP A 423 -21.98 -11.21 2.63
N THR A 424 -21.98 -11.70 1.39
CA THR A 424 -20.83 -11.58 0.49
C THR A 424 -20.78 -10.15 -0.06
N LEU A 425 -19.90 -9.33 0.53
CA LEU A 425 -19.48 -8.04 -0.02
C LEU A 425 -18.87 -8.29 -1.42
N LEU A 426 -19.46 -7.72 -2.47
CA LEU A 426 -19.03 -7.86 -3.88
C LEU A 426 -17.72 -7.11 -4.22
N ILE A 427 -16.85 -6.85 -3.24
CA ILE A 427 -15.53 -6.25 -3.49
C ILE A 427 -14.49 -7.36 -3.34
N SER A 428 -13.98 -7.85 -4.47
CA SER A 428 -12.90 -8.86 -4.51
C SER A 428 -11.75 -8.45 -3.57
N SER A 429 -11.44 -9.32 -2.61
CA SER A 429 -10.27 -9.16 -1.74
C SER A 429 -9.00 -9.24 -2.59
N LYS A 430 -8.04 -8.34 -2.39
CA LYS A 430 -6.73 -8.40 -3.04
C LYS A 430 -5.67 -8.81 -2.02
N TYR A 431 -4.78 -9.70 -2.43
CA TYR A 431 -3.51 -9.92 -1.74
C TYR A 431 -2.47 -8.94 -2.32
N PHE A 432 -1.99 -8.01 -1.51
CA PHE A 432 -0.98 -7.04 -1.97
C PHE A 432 0.42 -7.63 -1.86
N ILE A 433 1.19 -7.53 -2.94
CA ILE A 433 2.54 -8.08 -3.03
C ILE A 433 3.50 -7.15 -2.30
N PRO A 434 4.12 -7.60 -1.18
CA PRO A 434 4.95 -6.74 -0.37
C PRO A 434 6.11 -6.09 -1.11
N LEU A 435 6.50 -4.88 -0.70
CA LEU A 435 7.81 -4.34 -1.03
C LEU A 435 8.89 -5.21 -0.39
N SER A 436 10.06 -5.27 -1.03
CA SER A 436 11.20 -6.04 -0.53
C SER A 436 11.59 -5.61 0.88
N MET A 437 12.02 -6.57 1.70
CA MET A 437 12.74 -6.33 2.95
C MET A 437 14.21 -6.63 2.67
N ILE A 438 15.12 -5.72 3.03
CA ILE A 438 16.55 -5.85 2.67
C ILE A 438 17.39 -5.95 3.94
N PRO A 439 17.87 -7.16 4.30
CA PRO A 439 18.92 -7.32 5.28
C PRO A 439 20.24 -6.79 4.74
N THR A 440 20.90 -5.93 5.50
CA THR A 440 22.21 -5.39 5.15
C THR A 440 23.00 -5.09 6.42
N ASP A 441 24.31 -5.18 6.34
CA ASP A 441 25.24 -4.73 7.37
C ASP A 441 25.82 -3.40 6.89
N PHE A 442 25.33 -2.28 7.44
CA PHE A 442 25.66 -0.95 6.93
C PHE A 442 27.08 -0.50 7.27
N ASP A 443 27.54 -0.77 8.49
CA ASP A 443 28.83 -0.32 9.00
C ASP A 443 29.91 -1.42 8.96
N ASN A 444 29.56 -2.60 8.42
CA ASN A 444 30.40 -3.78 8.33
C ASN A 444 30.88 -4.26 9.71
N ASP A 445 30.05 -4.08 10.75
CA ASP A 445 30.36 -4.50 12.11
C ASP A 445 29.93 -5.95 12.40
N GLY A 446 29.30 -6.61 11.43
CA GLY A 446 28.78 -7.97 11.52
C GLY A 446 27.38 -8.05 12.12
N ARG A 447 26.73 -6.92 12.46
CA ARG A 447 25.33 -6.85 12.87
C ARG A 447 24.51 -6.39 11.67
N TYR A 448 23.50 -7.18 11.34
CA TYR A 448 22.64 -6.87 10.21
C TYR A 448 21.44 -6.06 10.66
N GLU A 449 21.18 -5.00 9.91
CA GLU A 449 19.93 -4.27 9.91
C GLU A 449 18.95 -4.85 8.88
N LEU A 450 17.67 -4.58 9.10
CA LEU A 450 16.57 -4.82 8.18
C LEU A 450 16.02 -3.48 7.68
N LEU A 451 16.19 -3.21 6.39
CA LEU A 451 15.55 -2.09 5.74
C LEU A 451 14.14 -2.44 5.29
N VAL A 452 13.20 -1.55 5.62
CA VAL A 452 11.80 -1.67 5.26
C VAL A 452 11.20 -0.31 4.90
N ASN A 453 10.23 -0.31 3.99
CA ASN A 453 9.43 0.89 3.72
C ASN A 453 8.35 1.05 4.80
N LYS A 454 8.29 2.23 5.41
CA LYS A 454 7.17 2.69 6.23
C LYS A 454 6.30 3.62 5.40
N PRO A 455 5.14 3.17 4.90
CA PRO A 455 4.23 4.04 4.19
C PRO A 455 3.66 5.12 5.11
N ILE A 456 3.54 6.35 4.60
CA ILE A 456 2.90 7.46 5.30
C ILE A 456 1.67 7.89 4.52
N SER A 457 0.50 7.63 5.12
CA SER A 457 -0.78 8.09 4.61
C SER A 457 -1.74 8.32 5.75
N VAL A 458 -2.18 9.57 5.91
CA VAL A 458 -3.21 9.92 6.89
C VAL A 458 -4.48 9.13 6.59
N ALA A 459 -4.84 8.97 5.31
CA ALA A 459 -6.03 8.22 4.93
C ALA A 459 -5.88 6.70 5.13
N ALA A 460 -4.72 6.09 4.85
CA ALA A 460 -4.55 4.65 5.05
C ALA A 460 -4.57 4.24 6.54
N GLN A 461 -4.22 5.14 7.47
CA GLN A 461 -4.37 4.91 8.92
C GLN A 461 -5.83 4.72 9.36
N PHE A 462 -6.79 5.16 8.53
CA PHE A 462 -8.22 5.07 8.84
C PHE A 462 -8.98 4.16 7.86
N PHE A 463 -8.32 3.67 6.80
CA PHE A 463 -8.94 2.86 5.74
C PHE A 463 -7.99 1.75 5.26
N ASP A 464 -8.14 0.54 5.80
CA ASP A 464 -7.26 -0.62 5.53
C ASP A 464 -7.15 -1.00 4.04
N ARG A 465 -8.14 -0.63 3.22
CA ARG A 465 -8.17 -0.87 1.76
C ARG A 465 -7.64 0.31 0.92
N TYR A 466 -7.33 1.45 1.53
CA TYR A 466 -6.82 2.63 0.84
C TYR A 466 -5.31 2.55 0.64
N ARG A 467 -4.89 1.93 -0.47
CA ARG A 467 -3.47 1.76 -0.83
C ARG A 467 -2.89 2.95 -1.60
N PHE A 468 -3.06 4.16 -1.07
CA PHE A 468 -2.43 5.37 -1.60
C PHE A 468 -1.57 6.04 -0.55
N PHE A 469 -0.27 6.04 -0.82
CA PHE A 469 0.77 6.46 0.11
C PHE A 469 1.54 7.64 -0.50
N PRO A 470 1.11 8.89 -0.27
CA PRO A 470 1.71 10.06 -0.89
C PRO A 470 3.15 10.33 -0.38
N GLN A 471 3.53 9.71 0.73
CA GLN A 471 4.83 9.81 1.35
C GLN A 471 5.28 8.44 1.88
N GLY A 472 6.58 8.28 2.07
CA GLY A 472 7.18 7.12 2.74
C GLY A 472 8.45 7.51 3.49
N GLU A 473 8.88 6.63 4.38
CA GLU A 473 10.19 6.66 5.04
C GLU A 473 10.83 5.28 4.86
N ILE A 474 12.14 5.22 4.61
CA ILE A 474 12.87 3.96 4.75
C ILE A 474 13.35 3.87 6.20
N HIS A 475 12.98 2.80 6.88
CA HIS A 475 13.37 2.53 8.26
C HIS A 475 14.43 1.44 8.26
N SER A 476 15.47 1.65 9.07
CA SER A 476 16.47 0.64 9.40
C SER A 476 16.18 0.08 10.78
N LEU A 477 15.80 -1.18 10.82
CA LEU A 477 15.45 -1.89 12.05
C LEU A 477 16.58 -2.85 12.42
N PHE A 478 16.86 -3.02 13.71
CA PHE A 478 17.82 -4.00 14.19
C PHE A 478 17.16 -4.89 15.26
N TRP A 479 17.65 -6.12 15.40
CA TRP A 479 17.22 -7.01 16.47
C TRP A 479 17.95 -6.65 17.77
N ASP A 480 17.21 -6.29 18.82
CA ASP A 480 17.78 -5.87 20.12
C ASP A 480 17.79 -6.98 21.20
N GLY A 481 17.39 -8.20 20.82
CA GLY A 481 17.23 -9.33 21.74
C GLY A 481 15.77 -9.58 22.16
N VAL A 482 14.89 -8.59 22.05
CA VAL A 482 13.47 -8.69 22.43
C VAL A 482 12.56 -8.41 21.23
N GLY A 483 12.92 -7.45 20.38
CA GLY A 483 12.13 -7.02 19.23
C GLY A 483 12.97 -6.38 18.13
N LEU A 484 12.27 -5.88 17.11
CA LEU A 484 12.89 -5.03 16.09
C LEU A 484 12.83 -3.57 16.55
N GLY A 485 13.99 -3.01 16.91
CA GLY A 485 14.17 -1.62 17.28
C GLY A 485 14.52 -0.75 16.08
N LEU A 486 14.07 0.50 16.04
CA LEU A 486 14.47 1.47 15.02
C LEU A 486 15.89 1.99 15.31
N GLN A 487 16.83 1.76 14.39
CA GLN A 487 18.18 2.32 14.47
C GLN A 487 18.21 3.73 13.89
N TRP A 488 17.67 3.90 12.68
CA TRP A 488 17.55 5.18 12.00
C TRP A 488 16.47 5.13 10.92
N LYS A 489 16.10 6.29 10.40
CA LYS A 489 15.17 6.40 9.28
C LYS A 489 15.49 7.58 8.39
N THR A 490 15.04 7.54 7.14
CA THR A 490 15.12 8.68 6.25
C THR A 490 14.18 9.81 6.69
N ARG A 491 14.48 11.04 6.30
CA ARG A 491 13.45 12.10 6.20
C ARG A 491 12.30 11.61 5.30
N ARG A 492 11.11 12.20 5.46
CA ARG A 492 9.94 11.88 4.64
C ARG A 492 10.24 12.10 3.16
N ILE A 493 10.07 11.05 2.38
CA ILE A 493 10.19 11.06 0.94
C ILE A 493 8.84 11.46 0.35
N LYS A 494 8.83 12.50 -0.50
CA LYS A 494 7.62 12.96 -1.18
C LYS A 494 7.40 12.12 -2.45
N GLY A 495 6.31 11.36 -2.49
CA GLY A 495 6.03 10.38 -3.53
C GLY A 495 5.74 9.00 -2.91
N SER A 496 5.07 8.14 -3.66
CA SER A 496 4.89 6.75 -3.24
C SER A 496 6.19 6.00 -3.46
N VAL A 497 6.79 5.49 -2.38
CA VAL A 497 7.89 4.53 -2.46
C VAL A 497 7.34 3.25 -3.06
N VAL A 498 7.95 2.77 -4.15
CA VAL A 498 7.52 1.54 -4.83
C VAL A 498 8.58 0.44 -4.81
N ALA A 499 9.85 0.82 -4.65
CA ALA A 499 10.96 -0.10 -4.45
C ALA A 499 12.15 0.68 -3.88
N PHE A 500 13.07 -0.04 -3.25
CA PHE A 500 14.34 0.51 -2.77
C PHE A 500 15.41 -0.59 -2.81
N ASP A 501 16.67 -0.19 -2.83
CA ASP A 501 17.84 -1.07 -2.87
C ASP A 501 19.05 -0.39 -2.18
N VAL A 502 20.11 -1.15 -1.91
CA VAL A 502 21.38 -0.62 -1.36
C VAL A 502 22.56 -1.05 -2.23
N LYS A 503 22.95 -0.19 -3.15
CA LYS A 503 23.93 -0.45 -4.22
C LYS A 503 24.61 0.85 -4.65
N ASP A 504 25.78 0.75 -5.25
CA ASP A 504 26.47 1.87 -5.91
C ASP A 504 25.80 2.14 -7.26
N VAL A 505 24.79 3.00 -7.29
CA VAL A 505 23.91 3.14 -8.46
C VAL A 505 24.46 4.07 -9.53
N ASN A 506 25.36 4.98 -9.16
CA ASN A 506 26.04 5.89 -10.08
C ASN A 506 27.47 5.44 -10.43
N ASN A 507 27.91 4.29 -9.89
CA ASN A 507 29.20 3.67 -10.15
C ASN A 507 30.39 4.56 -9.73
N ASP A 508 30.26 5.25 -8.60
CA ASP A 508 31.29 6.12 -8.04
C ASP A 508 32.14 5.46 -6.93
N GLY A 509 31.84 4.20 -6.61
CA GLY A 509 32.50 3.41 -5.55
C GLY A 509 31.83 3.54 -4.19
N ILE A 510 30.81 4.40 -4.03
CA ILE A 510 30.08 4.61 -2.78
C ILE A 510 28.71 3.92 -2.91
N ARG A 511 28.34 3.12 -1.90
CA ARG A 511 26.99 2.55 -1.87
C ARG A 511 25.96 3.65 -1.60
N ASP A 512 24.83 3.57 -2.29
CA ASP A 512 23.69 4.44 -2.05
C ASP A 512 22.52 3.64 -1.45
N LEU A 513 21.74 4.28 -0.57
CA LEU A 513 20.34 3.89 -0.43
C LEU A 513 19.58 4.44 -1.63
N VAL A 514 19.13 3.55 -2.51
CA VAL A 514 18.41 3.89 -3.73
C VAL A 514 16.92 3.71 -3.51
N VAL A 515 16.11 4.72 -3.83
CA VAL A 515 14.65 4.70 -3.64
C VAL A 515 13.95 5.09 -4.93
N CYS A 516 13.14 4.18 -5.45
CA CYS A 516 12.24 4.43 -6.58
C CYS A 516 10.90 4.96 -6.07
N ILE A 517 10.49 6.11 -6.60
CA ILE A 517 9.24 6.77 -6.23
C ILE A 517 8.36 7.07 -7.43
N ASN A 518 7.04 7.02 -7.21
CA ASN A 518 6.05 7.58 -8.12
C ASN A 518 5.58 8.96 -7.61
N THR A 519 5.67 9.96 -8.49
CA THR A 519 5.15 11.30 -8.23
C THR A 519 3.63 11.33 -8.37
N HIS A 520 3.02 12.20 -7.59
CA HIS A 520 1.62 12.55 -7.72
C HIS A 520 1.51 13.84 -8.55
N PRO A 521 0.98 13.78 -9.78
CA PRO A 521 0.66 15.01 -10.50
C PRO A 521 -0.34 15.79 -9.64
N GLY A 522 -0.09 17.08 -9.45
CA GLY A 522 -0.81 17.94 -8.51
C GLY A 522 -2.34 18.03 -8.75
N ASN A 523 -2.97 18.98 -8.06
CA ASN A 523 -4.40 19.21 -7.83
C ASN A 523 -5.47 18.82 -8.89
N THR A 524 -5.14 18.59 -10.16
CA THR A 524 -6.09 18.17 -11.21
C THR A 524 -6.16 16.66 -11.40
N GLY A 525 -5.16 15.89 -10.95
CA GLY A 525 -5.09 14.43 -11.20
C GLY A 525 -5.04 14.05 -12.69
N MET A 526 -4.84 15.03 -13.58
CA MET A 526 -4.85 14.89 -15.05
C MET A 526 -3.44 14.66 -15.64
N GLY A 527 -2.48 14.24 -14.82
CA GLY A 527 -1.14 13.89 -15.29
C GLY A 527 -0.86 12.40 -15.12
N ASP A 528 -0.04 11.85 -16.01
CA ASP A 528 0.49 10.50 -15.83
C ASP A 528 1.35 10.46 -14.56
N ARG A 529 1.27 9.34 -13.81
CA ARG A 529 2.25 9.05 -12.77
C ARG A 529 3.63 9.02 -13.42
N LYS A 530 4.58 9.69 -12.79
CA LYS A 530 5.98 9.68 -13.23
C LYS A 530 6.83 8.97 -12.19
N THR A 531 7.77 8.17 -12.65
CA THR A 531 8.77 7.53 -11.82
C THR A 531 10.02 8.41 -11.74
N MET A 532 10.64 8.45 -10.56
CA MET A 532 11.96 9.04 -10.33
C MET A 532 12.76 8.17 -9.38
N LEU A 533 14.08 8.20 -9.54
CA LEU A 533 15.04 7.64 -8.61
C LEU A 533 15.56 8.73 -7.68
N LEU A 534 15.65 8.41 -6.40
CA LEU A 534 16.42 9.16 -5.41
C LEU A 534 17.54 8.25 -4.92
N ALA A 535 18.77 8.76 -4.83
CA ALA A 535 19.87 8.03 -4.22
C ALA A 535 20.47 8.86 -3.08
N PHE A 536 20.76 8.19 -1.96
CA PHE A 536 21.34 8.78 -0.78
C PHE A 536 22.71 8.13 -0.54
N PRO A 537 23.81 8.82 -0.86
CA PRO A 537 25.15 8.28 -0.66
C PRO A 537 25.40 7.89 0.79
N LEU A 538 26.00 6.72 0.99
CA LEU A 538 26.39 6.13 2.27
C LEU A 538 27.91 6.18 2.41
N ASP A 539 28.49 7.37 2.19
CA ASP A 539 29.92 7.63 2.37
C ASP A 539 30.29 7.55 3.85
N LEU A 540 31.00 6.47 4.22
CA LEU A 540 31.50 6.21 5.57
C LEU A 540 32.91 6.78 5.80
N GLU A 541 33.61 7.28 4.76
CA GLU A 541 35.01 7.74 4.86
C GLU A 541 35.12 9.19 5.36
N LYS A 542 34.16 10.07 5.00
CA LYS A 542 34.10 11.47 5.49
C LYS A 542 33.76 11.61 6.98
N THR A 543 33.70 10.49 7.70
CA THR A 543 33.21 10.39 9.07
C THR A 543 34.10 9.51 9.94
N SER A 544 35.36 9.30 9.55
CA SER A 544 36.37 8.83 10.49
C SER A 544 36.49 9.86 11.63
N PRO A 545 36.49 9.45 12.92
CA PRO A 545 36.71 10.34 14.07
C PRO A 545 38.09 11.04 14.04
N THR A 546 38.96 10.70 13.09
CA THR A 546 40.25 11.34 12.83
C THR A 546 40.25 12.34 11.67
N THR A 547 39.12 12.58 11.01
CA THR A 547 39.01 13.59 9.95
C THR A 547 39.03 14.98 10.58
N GLU A 548 40.08 15.78 10.32
CA GLU A 548 40.16 17.15 10.85
C GLU A 548 38.94 17.98 10.41
N VAL A 549 38.27 18.61 11.37
CA VAL A 549 37.19 19.57 11.10
C VAL A 549 37.76 20.69 10.22
N HIS A 550 37.15 20.89 9.06
CA HIS A 550 37.52 21.97 8.13
C HIS A 550 37.52 23.31 8.87
N LYS A 551 38.63 24.06 8.78
CA LYS A 551 38.96 25.20 9.66
C LYS A 551 38.07 26.45 9.52
N ASP A 552 37.02 26.41 8.71
CA ASP A 552 36.22 27.58 8.38
C ASP A 552 34.98 27.79 9.28
N TYR A 553 34.81 26.97 10.31
CA TYR A 553 33.89 27.27 11.41
C TYR A 553 34.65 27.73 12.65
N LYS A 554 35.15 28.96 12.60
CA LYS A 554 35.33 29.77 13.82
C LYS A 554 34.43 31.00 13.69
N SER A 555 33.58 31.13 14.71
CA SER A 555 32.70 32.24 15.03
C SER A 555 33.24 33.62 14.65
N GLU A 556 32.46 34.35 13.86
CA GLU A 556 32.07 35.74 14.13
C GLU A 556 30.56 35.90 13.92
#